data_AF-A0A7C2E653-F1
#
_entry.id   AF-A0A7C2E653-F1
#
_cell.length_a   1.000
_cell.length_b   1.000
_cell.length_c   1.000
_cell.angle_alpha   90.00
_cell.angle_beta   90.00
_cell.angle_gamma   90.00
#
_symmetry.space_group_name_H-M   'P 1'
#
loop_
_entity.id
_entity.type
_entity.pdbx_description
1 polymer ?
#
loop_
_entity_poly.entity_id
_entity_poly.type
_entity_poly.pdbx_seq_one_letter_code
_entity_poly.pdbx_strand_id
1 'polypeptide(L)'
;MEGDKTVAWFCTYTPLEILDAAGLAAVRRFGDPASLQAADALLHPAMCPYVRACLAEETRKAGAHHAVFVNSCDAMRRLYD
;
A
#
# COMPACT_ATOMS: atom_id res chain seq x y z
N MET A 1 -20.11 -0.29 18.17
CA MET A 1 -19.42 -1.34 17.41
C MET A 1 -18.36 -0.62 16.60
N GLU A 2 -17.16 -0.52 17.17
CA GLU A 2 -16.06 0.23 16.55
C GLU A 2 -15.62 -0.53 15.28
N GLY A 3 -15.82 0.07 14.10
CA GLY A 3 -15.33 -0.51 12.85
C GLY A 3 -13.80 -0.62 12.85
N ASP A 4 -13.26 -1.49 12.00
CA ASP A 4 -11.81 -1.64 11.84
C ASP A 4 -11.17 -0.29 11.47
N LYS A 5 -10.37 0.26 12.39
CA LYS A 5 -9.66 1.55 12.25
C LYS A 5 -8.30 1.39 11.58
N THR A 6 -7.94 0.18 11.14
CA THR A 6 -6.65 -0.09 10.52
C THR A 6 -6.59 0.54 9.13
N VAL A 7 -5.53 1.29 8.85
CA VAL A 7 -5.28 1.86 7.53
C VAL A 7 -3.86 1.52 7.07
N ALA A 8 -3.77 0.91 5.89
CA ALA A 8 -2.49 0.60 5.25
C ALA A 8 -1.84 1.87 4.69
N TRP A 9 -0.51 1.97 4.78
CA TRP A 9 0.26 2.99 4.09
C TRP A 9 1.53 2.43 3.47
N PHE A 10 2.02 3.11 2.43
CA PHE A 10 3.08 2.58 1.55
C PHE A 10 4.23 3.57 1.30
N CYS A 11 4.10 4.86 1.60
CA CYS A 11 5.14 5.84 1.29
C CYS A 11 5.69 6.49 2.55
N THR A 12 7.01 6.72 2.65
CA THR A 12 7.61 7.44 3.78
C THR A 12 7.11 8.88 3.91
N TYR A 13 6.50 9.43 2.86
CA TYR A 13 5.86 10.75 2.86
C TYR A 13 4.41 10.71 3.41
N THR A 14 3.91 9.56 3.88
CA THR A 14 2.58 9.48 4.52
C THR A 14 2.59 10.31 5.80
N PRO A 15 1.67 11.30 5.94
CA PRO A 15 1.59 12.14 7.12
C PRO A 15 0.94 11.35 8.27
N LEU A 16 1.75 10.58 9.00
CA LEU A 16 1.27 9.68 10.06
C LEU A 16 0.59 10.44 11.20
N GLU A 17 1.03 11.66 11.46
CA GLU A 17 0.47 12.55 12.48
C GLU A 17 -1.00 12.90 12.20
N ILE A 18 -1.39 13.01 10.92
CA ILE A 18 -2.78 13.25 10.53
C ILE A 18 -3.64 11.99 10.77
N LEU A 19 -3.09 10.81 10.48
CA LEU A 19 -3.78 9.54 10.69
C LEU A 19 -3.98 9.25 12.19
N ASP A 20 -2.95 9.53 13.00
CA ASP A 20 -3.00 9.42 14.45
C ASP A 20 -4.03 10.39 15.06
N ALA A 21 -4.03 11.66 14.65
CA ALA A 21 -5.02 12.65 15.08
C ALA A 21 -6.46 12.27 14.70
N ALA A 22 -6.65 11.52 13.61
CA ALA A 22 -7.93 10.97 13.20
C ALA A 22 -8.34 9.69 13.97
N GLY A 23 -7.49 9.20 14.88
CA GLY A 23 -7.70 7.97 15.64
C GLY A 23 -7.57 6.69 14.80
N LEU A 24 -6.87 6.75 13.66
CA LEU A 24 -6.65 5.60 12.78
C LEU A 24 -5.38 4.85 13.17
N ALA A 25 -5.43 3.51 13.09
CA ALA A 25 -4.27 2.66 13.34
C ALA A 25 -3.49 2.46 12.03
N ALA A 26 -2.50 3.32 11.78
CA ALA A 26 -1.69 3.27 10.55
C ALA A 26 -0.69 2.10 10.57
N VAL A 27 -0.79 1.21 9.58
CA VAL A 27 0.09 0.04 9.44
C VAL A 27 0.92 0.15 8.17
N ARG A 28 2.25 0.19 8.32
CA ARG A 28 3.15 0.21 7.16
C ARG A 28 3.08 -1.13 6.47
N ARG A 29 2.86 -1.13 5.15
CA ARG A 29 2.91 -2.34 4.34
C ARG A 29 4.26 -2.47 3.65
N PHE A 30 4.80 -3.67 3.75
CA PHE A 30 5.95 -4.12 2.98
C PHE A 30 5.52 -5.34 2.19
N GLY A 31 5.97 -5.41 0.95
CA GLY A 31 5.81 -6.60 0.13
C GLY A 31 6.96 -7.57 0.30
N ASP A 32 6.80 -8.77 -0.24
CA ASP A 32 7.88 -9.75 -0.37
C ASP A 32 8.59 -9.60 -1.73
N PRO A 33 9.91 -9.34 -1.77
CA PRO A 33 10.69 -9.34 -3.02
C PRO A 33 10.61 -10.66 -3.81
N ALA A 34 10.27 -11.79 -3.18
CA ALA A 34 10.05 -13.05 -3.86
C ALA A 34 8.71 -13.11 -4.62
N SER A 35 7.75 -12.21 -4.32
CA SER A 35 6.41 -12.23 -4.90
C SER A 35 6.20 -11.26 -6.07
N LEU A 36 7.27 -10.61 -6.55
CA LEU A 36 7.23 -9.58 -7.59
C LEU A 36 6.53 -10.01 -8.89
N GLN A 37 6.70 -11.27 -9.30
CA GLN A 37 6.13 -11.79 -10.55
C GLN A 37 4.60 -11.79 -10.53
N ALA A 38 3.98 -11.92 -9.35
CA ALA A 38 2.53 -11.85 -9.22
C ALA A 38 1.96 -10.46 -9.57
N ALA A 39 2.77 -9.40 -9.46
CA ALA A 39 2.38 -8.05 -9.84
C ALA A 39 2.52 -7.75 -11.34
N ASP A 40 3.19 -8.61 -12.12
CA ASP A 40 3.46 -8.33 -13.55
C ASP A 40 2.19 -8.32 -14.42
N ALA A 41 1.08 -8.87 -13.91
CA ALA A 41 -0.23 -8.78 -14.55
C ALA A 41 -0.86 -7.38 -14.48
N LEU A 42 -0.41 -6.53 -13.55
CA LEU A 42 -1.00 -5.22 -13.24
C LEU A 42 0.01 -4.07 -13.38
N LEU A 43 1.31 -4.35 -13.15
CA LEU A 43 2.38 -3.37 -13.24
C LEU A 43 3.50 -3.89 -14.13
N HIS A 44 4.08 -3.00 -14.94
CA HIS A 44 5.21 -3.35 -15.77
C HIS A 44 6.44 -3.78 -14.92
N PRO A 45 7.22 -4.81 -15.32
CA PRO A 45 8.35 -5.32 -14.53
C PRO A 45 9.42 -4.28 -14.18
N ALA A 46 9.58 -3.25 -15.03
CA ALA A 46 10.51 -2.14 -14.80
C ALA A 46 10.05 -1.11 -13.74
N MET A 47 8.83 -1.26 -13.19
CA MET A 47 8.37 -0.42 -12.08
C MET A 47 9.13 -0.72 -10.79
N CYS A 48 9.06 0.21 -9.83
CA CYS A 48 9.68 0.08 -8.52
C CYS A 48 9.37 -1.29 -7.87
N PRO A 49 10.40 -2.07 -7.48
CA PRO A 49 10.18 -3.42 -6.93
C PRO A 49 9.42 -3.37 -5.60
N TYR A 50 9.61 -2.33 -4.79
CA TYR A 50 8.83 -2.15 -3.56
C TYR A 50 7.33 -2.04 -3.84
N VAL A 51 6.93 -1.25 -4.84
CA VAL A 51 5.52 -1.08 -5.23
C VAL A 51 4.96 -2.39 -5.77
N ARG A 52 5.69 -3.07 -6.65
CA ARG A 52 5.29 -4.38 -7.19
C ARG A 52 5.09 -5.40 -6.07
N ALA A 53 6.00 -5.46 -5.11
CA ALA A 53 5.88 -6.37 -3.97
C ALA A 53 4.65 -6.02 -3.11
N CYS A 54 4.41 -4.74 -2.82
CA CYS A 54 3.23 -4.32 -2.08
C CYS A 54 1.93 -4.69 -2.82
N LEU A 55 1.87 -4.47 -4.13
CA LEU A 55 0.71 -4.85 -4.94
C LEU A 55 0.47 -6.37 -4.90
N ALA A 56 1.53 -7.16 -5.05
CA ALA A 56 1.46 -8.61 -5.00
C ALA A 56 0.94 -9.14 -3.65
N GLU A 57 1.29 -8.49 -2.53
CA GLU A 57 0.76 -8.87 -1.22
C GLU A 57 -0.68 -8.41 -0.99
N GLU A 58 -1.01 -7.17 -1.33
CA GLU A 58 -2.35 -6.61 -1.04
C GLU A 58 -3.44 -7.25 -1.92
N THR A 59 -3.13 -7.57 -3.18
CA THR A 59 -4.09 -8.23 -4.10
C THR A 59 -4.48 -9.64 -3.67
N ARG A 60 -3.69 -10.29 -2.79
CA ARG A 60 -4.01 -11.62 -2.25
C ARG A 60 -4.92 -11.59 -1.03
N LYS A 61 -5.11 -10.41 -0.40
CA LYS A 61 -5.85 -10.32 0.86
C LYS A 61 -7.35 -10.21 0.60
N ALA A 62 -8.13 -11.03 1.29
CA ALA A 62 -9.59 -10.95 1.27
C ALA A 62 -10.10 -9.93 2.31
N GLY A 63 -11.28 -9.34 2.04
CA GLY A 63 -11.95 -8.44 2.98
C GLY A 63 -11.87 -6.96 2.61
N ALA A 64 -12.33 -6.10 3.50
CA ALA A 64 -12.27 -4.65 3.34
C ALA A 64 -10.84 -4.14 3.50
N HIS A 65 -10.41 -3.28 2.58
CA HIS A 65 -9.07 -2.67 2.58
C HIS A 65 -9.18 -1.17 2.70
N HIS A 66 -8.59 -0.59 3.75
CA HIS A 66 -8.40 0.84 3.87
C HIS A 66 -6.93 1.16 3.64
N ALA A 67 -6.65 2.08 2.73
CA ALA A 67 -5.29 2.44 2.35
C ALA A 67 -5.16 3.95 2.12
N VAL A 68 -4.02 4.50 2.53
CA VAL A 68 -3.61 5.88 2.24
C VAL A 68 -2.45 5.84 1.25
N PHE A 69 -2.64 6.55 0.13
CA PHE A 69 -1.62 6.73 -0.89
C PHE A 69 -1.18 8.19 -0.91
N VAL A 70 0.11 8.40 -1.15
CA VAL A 70 0.70 9.73 -1.28
C VAL A 70 1.26 9.89 -2.68
N ASN A 71 0.82 10.94 -3.36
CA ASN A 71 1.33 11.33 -4.66
C ASN A 71 2.76 11.87 -4.54
N SER A 72 3.72 10.94 -4.41
CA SER A 72 5.12 11.20 -4.08
C SER A 72 6.07 10.81 -5.21
N CYS A 73 5.78 9.71 -5.92
CA CYS A 73 6.48 9.29 -7.12
C CYS A 73 5.51 8.58 -8.08
N ASP A 74 5.93 8.40 -9.34
CA ASP A 74 5.09 7.75 -10.34
C ASP A 74 4.68 6.34 -9.93
N ALA A 75 5.58 5.56 -9.33
CA ALA A 75 5.25 4.21 -8.90
C ALA A 75 4.15 4.19 -7.81
N MET A 76 4.12 5.16 -6.88
CA MET A 76 3.04 5.26 -5.88
C MET A 76 1.70 5.63 -6.51
N ARG A 77 1.71 6.48 -7.54
CA ARG A 77 0.48 6.78 -8.31
C ARG A 77 -0.04 5.52 -8.99
N ARG A 78 0.86 4.71 -9.56
CA ARG A 78 0.50 3.40 -10.17
C ARG A 78 0.02 2.35 -9.17
N LEU A 79 0.38 2.47 -7.89
CA LEU A 79 -0.14 1.58 -6.85
C LEU A 79 -1.57 1.97 -6.43
N TYR A 80 -1.92 3.24 -6.58
CA TYR A 80 -3.25 3.76 -6.28
C TYR A 80 -4.27 3.47 -7.40
N ASP A 81 -3.83 3.55 -8.65
CA ASP A 81 -4.62 3.22 -9.85
C ASP A 81 -5.24 1.82 -9.77
#